data_AF-A0A7C1UZM4-F1
#
_entry.id   AF-A0A7C1UZM4-F1
#
_cell.length_a   1.000
_cell.length_b   1.000
_cell.length_c   1.000
_cell.angle_alpha   90.00
_cell.angle_beta   90.00
_cell.angle_gamma   90.00
#
_symmetry.space_group_name_H-M   'P 1'
#
loop_
_entity.id
_entity.type
_entity.pdbx_description
1 polymer ?
#
loop_
_entity_poly.entity_id
_entity_poly.type
_entity_poly.pdbx_seq_one_letter_code
_entity_poly.pdbx_strand_id
1 'polypeptide(L)'
;MVSHVQGKILLKSDKFAVIDVSGVGYKVYISIETMRSIGTKGTEVSLWTHLSVRENALDLYGFCDYAEIELFEMLIGISGVGPKSALGIMGVAPLDTLKTAIASGDMSYLTKVSGIGKKNAEKIVLELRDKLGVLKN
;
A
#
# COMPACT_ATOMS: atom_id res chain seq x y z
N MET A 1 15.81 0.20 -0.89
CA MET A 1 16.70 -0.24 -2.01
C MET A 1 16.05 0.04 -3.35
N VAL A 2 14.83 -0.46 -3.63
CA VAL A 2 14.03 0.01 -4.76
C VAL A 2 12.89 0.87 -4.21
N SER A 3 13.07 2.18 -4.25
CA SER A 3 12.15 3.15 -3.63
C SER A 3 11.22 3.83 -4.64
N HIS A 4 11.53 3.69 -5.93
CA HIS A 4 10.78 4.29 -7.03
C HIS A 4 11.02 3.50 -8.31
N VAL A 5 9.99 3.38 -9.14
CA VAL A 5 10.07 2.84 -10.50
C VAL A 5 9.31 3.73 -11.45
N GLN A 6 9.87 3.98 -12.63
CA GLN A 6 9.21 4.73 -13.69
C GLN A 6 9.49 4.07 -15.04
N GLY A 7 8.43 3.89 -15.82
CA GLY A 7 8.53 3.22 -17.11
C GLY A 7 7.16 2.94 -17.70
N LYS A 8 7.11 2.05 -18.70
CA LYS A 8 5.86 1.72 -19.39
C LYS A 8 5.15 0.55 -18.74
N ILE A 9 3.82 0.61 -18.68
CA ILE A 9 3.01 -0.52 -18.23
C ILE A 9 3.09 -1.63 -19.28
N LEU A 10 3.79 -2.72 -18.97
CA LEU A 10 3.90 -3.89 -19.84
C LEU A 10 2.69 -4.83 -19.69
N LEU A 11 2.19 -4.98 -18.46
CA LEU A 11 1.05 -5.83 -18.10
C LEU A 11 0.28 -5.26 -16.91
N LYS A 12 -1.05 -5.35 -16.92
CA LYS A 12 -1.93 -5.15 -15.75
C LYS A 12 -2.65 -6.46 -15.44
N SER A 13 -2.63 -6.85 -14.17
CA SER A 13 -3.43 -7.93 -13.59
C SER A 13 -4.39 -7.33 -12.56
N ASP A 14 -5.12 -8.15 -11.80
CA ASP A 14 -6.02 -7.68 -10.74
C ASP A 14 -5.26 -7.30 -9.46
N LYS A 15 -4.01 -7.75 -9.31
CA LYS A 15 -3.22 -7.61 -8.06
C LYS A 15 -1.86 -6.94 -8.24
N PHE A 16 -1.39 -6.84 -9.48
CA PHE A 16 -0.06 -6.31 -9.77
C PHE A 16 -0.01 -5.73 -11.19
N ALA A 17 0.94 -4.84 -11.42
CA ALA A 17 1.36 -4.41 -12.73
C ALA A 17 2.81 -4.84 -12.99
N VAL A 18 3.18 -5.01 -14.25
CA VAL A 18 4.59 -5.13 -14.66
C VAL A 18 4.99 -3.82 -15.31
N ILE A 19 5.99 -3.15 -14.74
CA ILE A 19 6.53 -1.89 -15.26
C ILE A 19 7.83 -2.21 -15.98
N ASP A 20 7.87 -1.96 -17.28
CA ASP A 20 9.09 -2.06 -18.08
C ASP A 20 9.93 -0.79 -17.90
N VAL A 21 11.09 -0.97 -17.29
CA VAL A 21 12.09 0.08 -17.04
C VAL A 21 13.31 -0.25 -17.89
N SER A 22 13.39 0.34 -19.08
CA SER A 22 14.49 0.15 -20.02
C SER A 22 14.79 -1.33 -20.33
N GLY A 23 13.76 -2.16 -20.50
CA GLY A 23 13.88 -3.59 -20.80
C GLY A 23 13.86 -4.52 -19.58
N VAL A 24 13.80 -3.98 -18.36
CA VAL A 24 13.67 -4.76 -17.12
C VAL A 24 12.23 -4.65 -16.60
N GLY A 25 11.53 -5.78 -16.57
CA GLY A 25 10.15 -5.86 -16.07
C GLY A 25 10.07 -6.01 -14.55
N TYR A 26 9.70 -4.95 -13.85
CA TYR A 26 9.43 -4.97 -12.41
C TYR A 26 7.98 -5.38 -12.14
N LYS A 27 7.78 -6.52 -11.46
CA LYS A 27 6.46 -6.90 -10.94
C LYS A 27 6.17 -6.11 -9.67
N VAL A 28 5.18 -5.22 -9.72
CA VAL A 28 4.79 -4.34 -8.62
C VAL A 28 3.38 -4.69 -8.17
N TYR A 29 3.23 -5.17 -6.94
CA TYR A 29 1.94 -5.36 -6.28
C TYR A 29 1.36 -4.00 -5.91
N ILE A 30 0.14 -3.73 -6.32
CA ILE A 30 -0.53 -2.44 -6.09
C ILE A 30 -1.95 -2.69 -5.59
N SER A 31 -2.52 -1.71 -4.87
CA SER A 31 -3.88 -1.81 -4.38
C SER A 31 -4.88 -1.75 -5.54
N ILE A 32 -6.13 -2.14 -5.30
CA ILE A 32 -7.20 -1.98 -6.30
C ILE A 32 -7.43 -0.50 -6.66
N GLU A 33 -7.22 0.40 -5.70
CA GLU A 33 -7.38 1.83 -5.91
C GLU A 33 -6.26 2.38 -6.81
N THR A 34 -5.01 1.99 -6.53
CA THR A 34 -3.86 2.29 -7.38
C THR A 34 -4.03 1.70 -8.79
N MET A 35 -4.58 0.49 -8.91
CA MET A 35 -4.84 -0.14 -10.22
C MET A 35 -5.80 0.68 -11.09
N ARG A 36 -6.80 1.33 -10.46
CA ARG A 36 -7.77 2.20 -11.13
C ARG A 36 -7.17 3.55 -11.51
N SER A 37 -6.24 4.08 -10.72
CA SER A 37 -5.64 5.40 -10.96
C SER A 37 -4.55 5.39 -12.04
N ILE A 38 -3.83 4.27 -12.20
CA ILE A 38 -2.79 4.17 -13.24
C ILE A 38 -3.38 3.91 -14.63
N GLY A 39 -2.64 4.33 -15.67
CA GLY A 39 -3.00 4.16 -17.08
C GLY A 39 -3.10 2.69 -17.55
N THR A 40 -3.15 2.49 -18.87
CA THR A 40 -3.32 1.16 -19.49
C THR A 40 -1.99 0.65 -20.05
N LYS A 41 -1.99 -0.57 -20.61
CA LYS A 41 -0.79 -1.14 -21.24
C LYS A 41 -0.21 -0.18 -22.28
N GLY A 42 1.09 0.05 -22.20
CA GLY A 42 1.86 0.91 -23.11
C GLY A 42 2.01 2.36 -22.63
N THR A 43 1.24 2.83 -21.65
CA THR A 43 1.39 4.17 -21.09
C THR A 43 2.51 4.22 -20.06
N GLU A 44 3.11 5.40 -19.88
CA GLU A 44 4.05 5.62 -18.77
C GLU A 44 3.32 5.65 -17.42
N VAL A 45 4.04 5.21 -16.39
CA VAL A 45 3.63 5.30 -14.99
C VAL A 45 4.87 5.51 -14.12
N SER A 46 4.67 6.19 -13.00
CA SER A 46 5.67 6.46 -11.98
C SER A 46 5.08 6.00 -10.64
N LEU A 47 5.79 5.14 -9.91
CA LEU A 47 5.32 4.57 -8.64
C LEU A 47 6.41 4.67 -7.58
N TRP A 48 6.05 5.14 -6.39
CA TRP A 48 6.83 4.93 -5.18
C TRP A 48 6.74 3.47 -4.77
N THR A 49 7.83 2.89 -4.28
CA THR A 49 7.85 1.46 -3.99
C THR A 49 8.46 1.09 -2.66
N HIS A 50 7.90 0.07 -2.03
CA HIS A 50 8.46 -0.61 -0.87
C HIS A 50 8.90 -2.02 -1.27
N LEU A 51 10.19 -2.33 -1.10
CA LEU A 51 10.74 -3.67 -1.32
C LEU A 51 10.66 -4.50 -0.02
N SER A 52 9.73 -5.45 0.02
CA SER A 52 9.60 -6.41 1.12
C SER A 52 10.50 -7.61 0.86
N VAL A 53 11.49 -7.80 1.73
CA VAL A 53 12.43 -8.92 1.68
C VAL A 53 12.05 -9.98 2.71
N ARG A 54 11.87 -11.21 2.26
CA ARG A 54 11.69 -12.41 3.07
C ARG A 54 12.70 -13.45 2.62
N GLU A 55 12.94 -14.46 3.46
CA GLU A 55 13.94 -15.52 3.19
C GLU A 55 13.84 -16.11 1.78
N ASN A 56 12.62 -16.33 1.27
CA ASN A 56 12.37 -16.96 -0.02
C ASN A 56 11.61 -16.05 -1.01
N ALA A 57 11.51 -14.74 -0.74
CA ALA A 57 10.73 -13.84 -1.59
C ALA A 57 11.22 -12.39 -1.56
N LEU A 58 11.21 -11.75 -2.73
CA LEU A 58 11.39 -10.32 -2.93
C LEU A 58 10.13 -9.78 -3.58
N ASP A 59 9.30 -9.08 -2.81
CA ASP A 59 8.04 -8.52 -3.28
C ASP A 59 8.14 -6.99 -3.32
N LEU A 60 7.81 -6.40 -4.46
CA LEU A 60 7.77 -4.94 -4.63
C LEU A 60 6.31 -4.46 -4.54
N TYR A 61 6.04 -3.53 -3.63
CA TYR A 61 4.72 -2.91 -3.45
C TYR A 61 4.76 -1.47 -3.95
N GLY A 62 3.76 -1.03 -4.72
CA GLY A 62 3.76 0.26 -5.40
C GLY A 62 2.58 1.16 -5.06
N PHE A 63 2.85 2.47 -5.09
CA PHE A 63 1.93 3.54 -4.72
C PHE A 63 2.10 4.74 -5.65
N CYS A 64 1.02 5.47 -5.94
CA CYS A 64 1.08 6.64 -6.81
C CYS A 64 1.69 7.84 -6.08
N ASP A 65 1.38 7.98 -4.79
CA ASP A 65 1.81 9.12 -3.98
C ASP A 65 2.74 8.69 -2.85
N TYR A 66 3.65 9.59 -2.46
CA TYR A 66 4.57 9.33 -1.37
C TYR A 66 3.85 9.17 -0.01
N ALA A 67 2.75 9.90 0.19
CA ALA A 67 1.95 9.78 1.41
C ALA A 67 1.25 8.42 1.55
N GLU A 68 1.03 7.69 0.45
CA GLU A 68 0.48 6.33 0.48
C GLU A 68 1.53 5.32 0.97
N ILE A 69 2.78 5.42 0.51
CA ILE A 69 3.86 4.54 0.98
C ILE A 69 4.17 4.79 2.47
N GLU A 70 4.11 6.05 2.93
CA GLU A 70 4.26 6.36 4.36
C GLU A 70 3.21 5.65 5.22
N LEU A 71 1.93 5.69 4.82
CA LEU A 71 0.88 4.97 5.54
C LEU A 71 1.08 3.46 5.48
N PHE A 72 1.46 2.92 4.32
CA PHE A 72 1.74 1.50 4.16
C PHE A 72 2.89 1.04 5.08
N GLU A 73 3.97 1.80 5.16
CA GLU A 73 5.12 1.49 6.01
C GLU A 73 4.76 1.58 7.50
N MET A 74 3.95 2.57 7.88
CA MET A 74 3.39 2.65 9.22
C MET A 74 2.53 1.43 9.56
N LEU A 75 1.71 0.94 8.63
CA LEU A 75 0.87 -0.23 8.81
C LEU A 75 1.69 -1.50 9.02
N ILE A 76 2.68 -1.78 8.16
CA ILE A 76 3.49 -3.02 8.28
C ILE A 76 4.45 -3.00 9.49
N GLY A 77 4.70 -1.81 10.07
CA GLY A 77 5.41 -1.70 11.34
C GLY A 77 4.64 -2.23 12.54
N ILE A 78 3.32 -2.44 12.40
CA ILE A 78 2.45 -2.94 13.46
C ILE A 78 2.53 -4.46 13.51
N SER A 79 2.96 -5.00 14.64
CA SER A 79 3.09 -6.45 14.80
C SER A 79 1.76 -7.16 14.54
N GLY A 80 1.77 -8.14 13.63
CA GLY A 80 0.58 -8.84 13.13
C GLY A 80 0.03 -8.32 11.81
N VAL A 81 0.57 -7.22 11.27
CA VAL A 81 0.18 -6.64 9.97
C VAL A 81 1.29 -6.87 8.95
N GLY A 82 1.04 -7.74 7.97
CA GLY A 82 1.99 -7.99 6.88
C GLY A 82 1.71 -7.11 5.64
N PRO A 83 2.68 -7.03 4.71
CA PRO A 83 2.55 -6.24 3.47
C PRO A 83 1.29 -6.52 2.64
N LYS A 84 0.84 -7.79 2.57
CA LYS A 84 -0.40 -8.15 1.84
C LYS A 84 -1.65 -7.57 2.51
N SER A 85 -1.74 -7.62 3.83
CA SER A 85 -2.87 -7.05 4.56
C SER A 85 -2.83 -5.53 4.55
N ALA A 86 -1.65 -4.92 4.69
CA ALA A 86 -1.48 -3.48 4.55
C ALA A 86 -1.93 -2.99 3.16
N LEU A 87 -1.51 -3.66 2.08
CA LEU A 87 -1.96 -3.34 0.72
C LEU A 87 -3.49 -3.49 0.57
N GLY A 88 -4.06 -4.49 1.24
CA GLY A 88 -5.52 -4.67 1.33
C GLY A 88 -6.21 -3.49 2.00
N ILE A 89 -5.67 -2.99 3.11
CA ILE A 89 -6.15 -1.77 3.79
C ILE A 89 -6.05 -0.56 2.85
N MET A 90 -4.92 -0.37 2.16
CA MET A 90 -4.76 0.73 1.20
C MET A 90 -5.78 0.68 0.05
N GLY A 91 -6.38 -0.49 -0.21
CA GLY A 91 -7.38 -0.67 -1.26
C GLY A 91 -8.85 -0.54 -0.83
N VAL A 92 -9.17 -0.38 0.46
CA VAL A 92 -10.59 -0.33 0.90
C VAL A 92 -11.23 1.05 0.79
N ALA A 93 -10.42 2.11 0.82
CA ALA A 93 -10.86 3.50 0.71
C ALA A 93 -9.68 4.41 0.32
N PRO A 94 -9.94 5.63 -0.18
CA PRO A 94 -8.90 6.63 -0.42
C PRO A 94 -8.09 6.96 0.85
N LEU A 95 -6.86 7.43 0.66
CA LEU A 95 -5.89 7.72 1.74
C LEU A 95 -6.47 8.61 2.85
N ASP A 96 -7.12 9.71 2.50
CA ASP A 96 -7.68 10.65 3.48
C ASP A 96 -8.83 10.06 4.28
N THR A 97 -9.65 9.20 3.65
CA THR A 97 -10.71 8.46 4.31
C THR A 97 -10.13 7.47 5.32
N LEU A 98 -9.08 6.75 4.95
CA LEU A 98 -8.38 5.83 5.86
C LEU A 98 -7.77 6.59 7.05
N LYS A 99 -7.05 7.70 6.79
CA LYS A 99 -6.48 8.55 7.85
C LYS A 99 -7.55 9.06 8.81
N THR A 100 -8.69 9.51 8.28
CA THR A 100 -9.82 10.01 9.08
C THR A 100 -10.47 8.89 9.91
N ALA A 101 -10.71 7.72 9.32
CA ALA A 101 -11.25 6.56 10.02
C ALA A 101 -10.33 6.16 11.20
N ILE A 102 -9.03 6.03 10.96
CA ILE A 102 -8.03 5.72 11.99
C ILE A 102 -8.01 6.79 13.09
N ALA A 103 -7.97 8.08 12.72
CA ALA A 103 -7.91 9.19 13.69
C ALA A 103 -9.17 9.29 14.57
N SER A 104 -10.34 8.91 14.02
CA SER A 104 -11.62 8.89 14.73
C SER A 104 -11.88 7.61 15.53
N GLY A 105 -11.00 6.61 15.41
CA GLY A 105 -11.18 5.33 16.07
C GLY A 105 -12.09 4.34 15.33
N ASP A 106 -12.52 4.67 14.12
CA ASP A 106 -13.38 3.82 13.31
C ASP A 106 -12.58 2.69 12.62
N MET A 107 -12.76 1.47 13.11
CA MET A 107 -12.14 0.26 12.57
C MET A 107 -12.97 -0.45 11.49
N SER A 108 -14.13 0.10 11.10
CA SER A 108 -15.09 -0.56 10.19
C SER A 108 -14.51 -0.88 8.80
N TYR A 109 -13.56 -0.06 8.33
CA TYR A 109 -12.82 -0.30 7.09
C TYR A 109 -11.78 -1.41 7.24
N LEU A 110 -11.10 -1.46 8.39
CA LEU A 110 -9.98 -2.38 8.63
C LEU A 110 -10.45 -3.82 8.72
N THR A 111 -11.59 -4.06 9.38
CA THR A 111 -12.15 -5.41 9.57
C THR A 111 -12.71 -6.04 8.29
N LYS A 112 -12.84 -5.27 7.20
CA LYS A 112 -13.20 -5.78 5.86
C LYS A 112 -12.01 -6.45 5.15
N VAL A 113 -10.79 -6.25 5.65
CA VAL A 113 -9.57 -6.75 5.00
C VAL A 113 -9.26 -8.17 5.47
N SER A 114 -9.04 -9.07 4.51
CA SER A 114 -8.62 -10.44 4.82
C SER A 114 -7.31 -10.47 5.61
N GLY A 115 -7.31 -11.23 6.71
CA GLY A 115 -6.19 -11.29 7.66
C GLY A 115 -6.21 -10.19 8.75
N ILE A 116 -7.16 -9.26 8.72
CA ILE A 116 -7.34 -8.24 9.76
C ILE A 116 -8.59 -8.54 10.59
N GLY A 117 -8.40 -9.26 11.70
CA GLY A 117 -9.44 -9.47 12.70
C GLY A 117 -9.58 -8.28 13.65
N LYS A 118 -10.63 -8.30 14.48
CA LYS A 118 -10.95 -7.23 15.46
C LYS A 118 -9.74 -6.79 16.31
N LYS A 119 -8.99 -7.74 16.87
CA LYS A 119 -7.80 -7.45 17.69
C LYS A 119 -6.72 -6.68 16.93
N ASN A 120 -6.45 -7.08 15.67
CA ASN A 120 -5.47 -6.36 14.85
C ASN A 120 -6.00 -4.99 14.43
N ALA A 121 -7.30 -4.87 14.15
CA ALA A 121 -7.93 -3.60 13.80
C ALA A 121 -7.87 -2.59 14.96
N GLU A 122 -8.16 -3.02 16.19
CA GLU A 122 -8.01 -2.21 17.41
C GLU A 122 -6.56 -1.74 17.61
N LYS A 123 -5.60 -2.65 17.41
CA LYS A 123 -4.16 -2.33 17.51
C LYS A 123 -3.73 -1.30 16.45
N ILE A 124 -4.19 -1.46 15.20
CA ILE A 124 -3.92 -0.51 14.12
C ILE A 124 -4.42 0.88 14.49
N VAL A 125 -5.68 0.99 14.92
CA VAL A 125 -6.28 2.27 15.31
C VAL A 125 -5.49 2.91 16.44
N LEU A 126 -5.17 2.15 17.50
CA LEU A 126 -4.43 2.67 18.65
C LEU A 126 -3.06 3.21 18.26
N GLU A 127 -2.23 2.39 17.60
CA GLU A 127 -0.85 2.78 17.28
C GLU A 127 -0.74 3.86 16.21
N LEU A 128 -1.66 3.89 15.23
CA LEU A 128 -1.63 4.89 14.17
C LEU A 128 -2.30 6.20 14.55
N ARG A 129 -3.30 6.19 15.44
CA ARG A 129 -3.91 7.44 15.92
C ARG A 129 -2.87 8.32 16.61
N ASP A 130 -1.98 7.72 17.40
CA ASP A 130 -0.88 8.44 18.06
C ASP A 130 0.08 9.02 17.03
N LYS A 131 0.50 8.23 16.03
CA LYS A 131 1.44 8.67 14.97
C LYS A 131 0.86 9.75 14.06
N LEU A 132 -0.40 9.60 13.64
CA LEU A 132 -1.10 10.57 12.79
C LEU A 132 -1.46 11.85 13.56
N GLY A 133 -1.68 11.76 14.87
CA GLY A 133 -1.88 12.92 15.74
C GLY A 133 -0.64 13.80 15.88
N VAL A 134 0.56 13.21 15.81
CA VAL A 134 1.86 13.94 15.87
C VAL A 134 2.15 14.71 14.58
N LEU A 135 1.63 14.28 13.43
CA LEU A 135 1.79 14.94 12.12
C LEU A 135 0.91 16.19 11.92
N LYS A 136 0.20 16.64 12.95
CA LYS A 136 -0.59 17.88 12.93
C LYS A 136 0.19 19.15 13.33
N ASN A 137 1.51 19.07 13.52
CA ASN A 137 2.37 20.21 13.87
C ASN A 137 3.38 20.54 12.76
#